data_AF-A0A8J6IV34-F1
#
_entry.id   AF-A0A8J6IV34-F1
#
_cell.length_a   1.000
_cell.length_b   1.000
_cell.length_c   1.000
_cell.angle_alpha   90.00
_cell.angle_beta   90.00
_cell.angle_gamma   90.00
#
_symmetry.space_group_name_H-M   'P 1'
#
loop_
_entity.id
_entity.type
_entity.pdbx_description
1 polymer ?
#
loop_
_entity_poly.entity_id
_entity_poly.type
_entity_poly.pdbx_seq_one_letter_code
_entity_poly.pdbx_strand_id
1 'polypeptide(L)'
;MKFVKYHFFFLVSPILTVFVVSGCSTQLKIAGEQHHNAAEKWYALSQYTASWMPKYGFTVTAQLSFRTEGNEVLPYLSSITLSRKAGISNIDLLIPEFENKFICIKQCMQLTELQLMQGSYGNTLLSQYLKAYEFALFDFYAEMFLLNDKLALIQTINASKLSNYLNYLSNIHEEFKTLKSLTDWLGEQITPAKFKDFLNDPTLEYKATVNAYFKDQNVNLLASEPDSAWQIDDQQRYLSEDKMEKGEVEKDAMDPTQSWIVGELVHSPDQYWQSANDVPQESINWLSLKEVYFDTKIWEEAKQAGVVVGDTVCSYQDNYFGVVSESNDREISVFVQGQGRTIRDGLIIMLPRGALFTPESTLTFLPIATKMNFAIDDIAICTINLGQ
;
A
#
# COMPACT_ATOMS: atom_id res chain seq x y z
N MET A 1 0.26 -15.85 75.55
CA MET A 1 0.01 -16.49 74.24
C MET A 1 -1.18 -15.82 73.52
N LYS A 2 -1.04 -14.54 73.11
CA LYS A 2 -2.13 -13.74 72.48
C LYS A 2 -1.58 -12.59 71.61
N PHE A 3 -0.52 -12.82 70.83
CA PHE A 3 0.09 -11.74 70.00
C PHE A 3 0.34 -12.10 68.53
N VAL A 4 -0.12 -13.26 68.05
CA VAL A 4 0.22 -13.74 66.68
C VAL A 4 -0.91 -13.53 65.65
N LYS A 5 -2.12 -13.10 66.05
CA LYS A 5 -3.26 -13.00 65.11
C LYS A 5 -3.35 -11.72 64.28
N TYR A 6 -2.67 -10.63 64.65
CA TYR A 6 -2.84 -9.33 63.97
C TYR A 6 -1.89 -9.09 62.78
N HIS A 7 -0.75 -9.78 62.71
CA HIS A 7 0.19 -9.62 61.59
C HIS A 7 -0.24 -10.33 60.30
N PHE A 8 -1.08 -11.37 60.40
CA PHE A 8 -1.53 -12.11 59.21
C PHE A 8 -2.54 -11.31 58.37
N PHE A 9 -3.40 -10.49 58.99
CA PHE A 9 -4.38 -9.68 58.28
C PHE A 9 -3.76 -8.51 57.49
N PHE A 10 -2.64 -7.97 57.97
CA PHE A 10 -1.98 -6.82 57.33
C PHE A 10 -1.21 -7.19 56.05
N LEU A 11 -0.80 -8.45 55.90
CA LEU A 11 -0.10 -8.94 54.70
C LEU A 11 -1.04 -9.41 53.59
N VAL A 12 -2.27 -9.83 53.90
CA VAL A 12 -3.24 -10.32 52.90
C VAL A 12 -3.92 -9.17 52.15
N SER A 13 -4.09 -8.00 52.80
CA SER A 13 -4.71 -6.81 52.19
C SER A 13 -3.93 -6.23 50.98
N PRO A 14 -2.60 -6.01 51.04
CA PRO A 14 -1.87 -5.46 49.90
C PRO A 14 -1.82 -6.43 48.70
N ILE A 15 -1.76 -7.74 48.96
CA ILE A 15 -1.76 -8.78 47.92
C ILE A 15 -3.11 -8.78 47.17
N LEU A 16 -4.23 -8.65 47.89
CA LEU A 16 -5.55 -8.59 47.26
C LEU A 16 -5.73 -7.32 46.40
N THR A 17 -5.20 -6.17 46.83
CA THR A 17 -5.23 -4.94 46.02
C THR A 17 -4.39 -5.04 44.75
N VAL A 18 -3.24 -5.73 44.76
CA VAL A 18 -2.42 -5.92 43.55
C VAL A 18 -3.13 -6.82 42.52
N PHE A 19 -3.88 -7.83 42.97
CA PHE A 19 -4.68 -8.68 42.08
C PHE A 19 -5.90 -7.97 41.49
N VAL A 20 -6.48 -6.97 42.16
CA VAL A 20 -7.64 -6.22 41.65
C VAL A 20 -7.24 -5.15 40.62
N VAL A 21 -6.02 -4.61 40.69
CA VAL A 21 -5.56 -3.53 39.79
C VAL A 21 -4.92 -4.07 38.50
N SER A 22 -4.50 -5.34 38.47
CA SER A 22 -3.82 -5.95 37.30
C SER A 22 -4.76 -6.61 36.27
N GLY A 23 -6.09 -6.60 36.50
CA GLY A 23 -7.05 -7.42 35.74
C GLY A 23 -7.98 -6.71 34.75
N CYS A 24 -7.83 -5.41 34.47
CA CYS A 24 -8.75 -4.66 33.60
C CYS A 24 -8.04 -3.99 32.41
N SER A 25 -7.37 -4.75 31.55
CA SER A 25 -7.27 -4.28 30.15
C SER A 25 -8.67 -4.42 29.54
N THR A 26 -9.23 -3.32 29.03
CA THR A 26 -10.54 -3.36 28.40
C THR A 26 -10.46 -4.27 27.16
N GLN A 27 -11.52 -5.02 26.86
CA GLN A 27 -11.59 -5.85 25.65
C GLN A 27 -11.33 -5.03 24.38
N LEU A 28 -11.72 -3.76 24.40
CA LEU A 28 -11.43 -2.79 23.35
C LEU A 28 -9.92 -2.58 23.15
N LYS A 29 -9.13 -2.49 24.22
CA LYS A 29 -7.66 -2.35 24.14
C LYS A 29 -7.03 -3.58 23.49
N ILE A 30 -7.44 -4.78 23.93
CA ILE A 30 -6.94 -6.05 23.37
C ILE A 30 -7.27 -6.13 21.88
N ALA A 31 -8.50 -5.77 21.49
CA ALA A 31 -8.89 -5.77 20.08
C ALA A 31 -8.18 -4.72 19.24
N GLY A 32 -7.95 -3.52 19.78
CA GLY A 32 -7.15 -2.51 19.14
C GLY A 32 -5.72 -3.00 18.88
N GLU A 33 -5.10 -3.68 19.84
CA GLU A 33 -3.76 -4.24 19.70
C GLU A 33 -3.71 -5.39 18.67
N GLN A 34 -4.68 -6.30 18.70
CA GLN A 34 -4.75 -7.38 17.70
C GLN A 34 -5.05 -6.87 16.30
N HIS A 35 -5.89 -5.84 16.17
CA HIS A 35 -6.13 -5.16 14.91
C HIS A 35 -4.85 -4.52 14.39
N HIS A 36 -4.16 -3.76 15.25
CA HIS A 36 -2.91 -3.09 14.95
C HIS A 36 -1.88 -4.08 14.42
N ASN A 37 -1.63 -5.15 15.19
CA ASN A 37 -0.68 -6.20 14.81
C ASN A 37 -1.06 -6.89 13.50
N ALA A 38 -2.36 -7.11 13.25
CA ALA A 38 -2.80 -7.75 12.03
C ALA A 38 -2.61 -6.87 10.80
N ALA A 39 -2.97 -5.59 10.92
CA ALA A 39 -2.82 -4.62 9.85
C ALA A 39 -1.33 -4.36 9.57
N GLU A 40 -0.50 -4.17 10.61
CA GLU A 40 0.95 -4.02 10.49
C GLU A 40 1.59 -5.22 9.79
N LYS A 41 1.23 -6.45 10.17
CA LYS A 41 1.71 -7.67 9.49
C LYS A 41 1.36 -7.69 8.01
N TRP A 42 0.13 -7.35 7.64
CA TRP A 42 -0.26 -7.26 6.23
C TRP A 42 0.57 -6.23 5.48
N TYR A 43 0.76 -5.04 6.06
CA TYR A 43 1.58 -3.99 5.49
C TYR A 43 3.04 -4.41 5.32
N ALA A 44 3.62 -5.05 6.34
CA ALA A 44 4.98 -5.54 6.30
C ALA A 44 5.16 -6.57 5.17
N LEU A 45 4.22 -7.51 5.04
CA LEU A 45 4.25 -8.50 3.96
C LEU A 45 4.11 -7.88 2.56
N SER A 46 3.23 -6.87 2.40
CA SER A 46 3.06 -6.19 1.11
C SER A 46 4.28 -5.35 0.75
N GLN A 47 4.90 -4.69 1.73
CA GLN A 47 6.14 -3.94 1.54
C GLN A 47 7.33 -4.84 1.24
N TYR A 48 7.46 -5.97 1.95
CA TYR A 48 8.51 -6.97 1.71
C TYR A 48 8.54 -7.44 0.26
N THR A 49 7.36 -7.65 -0.32
CA THR A 49 7.21 -8.06 -1.72
C THR A 49 7.76 -7.03 -2.71
N ALA A 50 7.63 -5.74 -2.36
CA ALA A 50 7.96 -4.61 -3.20
C ALA A 50 7.52 -4.81 -4.67
N SER A 51 6.31 -5.36 -4.88
CA SER A 51 5.86 -5.75 -6.22
C SER A 51 5.91 -4.57 -7.18
N TRP A 52 6.34 -4.80 -8.41
CA TRP A 52 6.37 -3.76 -9.43
C TRP A 52 5.03 -3.59 -10.15
N MET A 53 4.07 -4.49 -9.96
CA MET A 53 2.75 -4.37 -10.62
C MET A 53 2.06 -3.02 -10.36
N PRO A 54 2.05 -2.47 -9.13
CA PRO A 54 1.45 -1.16 -8.88
C PRO A 54 2.10 -0.02 -9.67
N LYS A 55 3.39 -0.11 -10.00
CA LYS A 55 4.08 0.89 -10.85
C LYS A 55 3.49 0.94 -12.26
N TYR A 56 2.88 -0.15 -12.71
CA TYR A 56 2.20 -0.25 -14.00
C TYR A 56 0.69 -0.01 -13.93
N GLY A 57 0.17 0.38 -12.75
CA GLY A 57 -1.25 0.63 -12.52
C GLY A 57 -2.07 -0.65 -12.31
N PHE A 58 -1.42 -1.75 -11.91
CA PHE A 58 -2.09 -3.03 -11.64
C PHE A 58 -1.89 -3.47 -10.20
N THR A 59 -2.89 -4.15 -9.67
CA THR A 59 -2.89 -4.76 -8.35
C THR A 59 -3.59 -6.11 -8.38
N VAL A 60 -3.43 -6.89 -7.32
CA VAL A 60 -4.20 -8.11 -7.09
C VAL A 60 -5.29 -7.79 -6.09
N THR A 61 -6.55 -8.03 -6.45
CA THR A 61 -7.67 -7.85 -5.53
C THR A 61 -8.25 -9.19 -5.12
N ALA A 62 -8.81 -9.25 -3.91
CA ALA A 62 -9.56 -10.40 -3.44
C ALA A 62 -10.80 -9.93 -2.68
N GLN A 63 -11.92 -10.63 -2.87
CA GLN A 63 -13.12 -10.42 -2.07
C GLN A 63 -13.03 -11.23 -0.77
N LEU A 64 -13.30 -10.57 0.35
CA LEU A 64 -13.35 -11.15 1.68
C LEU A 64 -14.76 -11.70 1.93
N SER A 65 -14.88 -13.02 2.11
CA SER A 65 -16.17 -13.71 2.23
C SER A 65 -16.16 -14.72 3.39
N PHE A 66 -17.34 -15.20 3.79
CA PHE A 66 -17.50 -16.23 4.81
C PHE A 66 -18.21 -17.45 4.24
N ARG A 67 -17.68 -18.64 4.53
CA ARG A 67 -18.32 -19.90 4.17
C ARG A 67 -18.67 -20.68 5.42
N THR A 68 -19.76 -21.42 5.36
CA THR A 68 -20.19 -22.29 6.46
C THR A 68 -19.75 -23.71 6.18
N GLU A 69 -18.93 -24.28 7.06
CA GLU A 69 -18.55 -25.69 7.04
C GLU A 69 -19.08 -26.36 8.31
N GLY A 70 -20.15 -27.14 8.17
CA GLY A 70 -20.88 -27.68 9.33
C GLY A 70 -21.52 -26.56 10.16
N ASN A 71 -21.07 -26.42 11.41
CA ASN A 71 -21.51 -25.34 12.32
C ASN A 71 -20.50 -24.19 12.42
N GLU A 72 -19.38 -24.26 11.69
CA GLU A 72 -18.32 -23.27 11.75
C GLU A 72 -18.45 -22.27 10.59
N VAL A 73 -18.21 -20.99 10.90
CA VAL A 73 -18.16 -19.92 9.91
C VAL A 73 -16.69 -19.59 9.69
N LEU A 74 -16.17 -19.90 8.51
CA LEU A 74 -14.76 -19.77 8.17
C LEU A 74 -14.56 -18.59 7.21
N PRO A 75 -13.62 -17.67 7.50
CA PRO A 75 -13.23 -16.63 6.57
C PRO A 75 -12.58 -17.27 5.35
N TYR A 76 -12.89 -16.76 4.15
CA TYR A 76 -12.21 -17.16 2.93
C TYR A 76 -12.01 -16.01 1.94
N LEU A 77 -10.92 -16.09 1.16
CA LEU A 77 -10.66 -15.22 0.02
C LEU A 77 -11.34 -15.79 -1.23
N SER A 78 -12.03 -14.94 -1.97
CA SER A 78 -12.76 -15.27 -3.20
C SER A 78 -12.53 -14.21 -4.27
N SER A 79 -12.95 -14.48 -5.50
CA SER A 79 -12.86 -13.55 -6.63
C SER A 79 -11.51 -12.85 -6.67
N ILE A 80 -10.44 -13.67 -6.66
CA ILE A 80 -9.08 -13.18 -6.68
C ILE A 80 -8.78 -12.78 -8.12
N THR A 81 -8.40 -11.52 -8.37
CA THR A 81 -8.27 -11.01 -9.75
C THR A 81 -7.06 -10.10 -9.89
N LEU A 82 -6.49 -10.06 -11.10
CA LEU A 82 -5.59 -8.98 -11.51
C LEU A 82 -6.46 -7.80 -11.94
N SER A 83 -6.36 -6.68 -11.24
CA SER A 83 -7.23 -5.51 -11.41
C SER A 83 -6.40 -4.23 -11.45
N ARG A 84 -7.02 -3.10 -11.81
CA ARG A 84 -6.37 -1.77 -11.75
C ARG A 84 -6.58 -1.06 -10.42
N LYS A 85 -7.66 -1.40 -9.71
CA LYS A 85 -8.06 -0.80 -8.44
C LYS A 85 -8.89 -1.76 -7.61
N ALA A 86 -8.83 -1.63 -6.29
CA ALA A 86 -9.74 -2.32 -5.38
C ALA A 86 -11.06 -1.57 -5.23
N GLY A 87 -12.18 -2.30 -5.21
CA GLY A 87 -13.48 -1.78 -4.80
C GLY A 87 -13.66 -1.73 -3.28
N ILE A 88 -14.84 -1.31 -2.80
CA ILE A 88 -15.16 -1.26 -1.36
C ILE A 88 -15.35 -2.64 -0.71
N SER A 89 -15.69 -3.66 -1.52
CA SER A 89 -15.89 -5.06 -1.11
C SER A 89 -14.66 -5.93 -1.29
N ASN A 90 -13.59 -5.36 -1.86
CA ASN A 90 -12.41 -6.08 -2.27
C ASN A 90 -11.21 -5.47 -1.56
N ILE A 91 -10.31 -6.31 -1.11
CA ILE A 91 -9.03 -5.86 -0.59
C ILE A 91 -7.99 -5.85 -1.71
N ASP A 92 -7.19 -4.79 -1.74
CA ASP A 92 -5.96 -4.76 -2.51
C ASP A 92 -4.90 -5.57 -1.74
N LEU A 93 -4.37 -6.64 -2.36
CA LEU A 93 -3.37 -7.49 -1.74
C LEU A 93 -1.94 -6.98 -1.95
N LEU A 94 -1.67 -5.99 -2.82
CA LEU A 94 -0.32 -5.45 -3.02
C LEU A 94 -0.12 -4.11 -2.31
N ILE A 95 -1.20 -3.35 -2.12
CA ILE A 95 -1.25 -2.07 -1.40
C ILE A 95 -2.47 -2.11 -0.46
N PRO A 96 -2.40 -2.87 0.64
CA PRO A 96 -3.58 -3.10 1.48
C PRO A 96 -4.14 -1.82 2.09
N GLU A 97 -5.46 -1.73 2.05
CA GLU A 97 -6.29 -0.71 2.70
C GLU A 97 -7.46 -1.42 3.33
N PHE A 98 -7.64 -1.26 4.64
CA PHE A 98 -8.74 -1.86 5.39
C PHE A 98 -9.86 -0.85 5.69
N GLU A 99 -9.58 0.44 5.51
CA GLU A 99 -10.47 1.52 5.88
C GLU A 99 -11.60 1.55 4.87
N ASN A 100 -12.84 1.68 5.36
CA ASN A 100 -14.02 1.64 4.51
C ASN A 100 -14.12 0.36 3.65
N LYS A 101 -13.51 -0.74 4.09
CA LYS A 101 -13.72 -2.07 3.51
C LYS A 101 -14.77 -2.82 4.30
N PHE A 102 -15.72 -3.38 3.56
CA PHE A 102 -16.90 -4.02 4.11
C PHE A 102 -17.03 -5.46 3.66
N ILE A 103 -17.43 -6.33 4.58
CA ILE A 103 -17.88 -7.69 4.27
C ILE A 103 -19.39 -7.73 4.46
N CYS A 104 -20.12 -8.00 3.38
CA CYS A 104 -21.57 -8.06 3.38
C CYS A 104 -22.04 -9.52 3.26
N ILE A 105 -22.70 -10.03 4.31
CA ILE A 105 -23.43 -11.32 4.25
C ILE A 105 -24.94 -11.02 4.26
N LYS A 106 -25.49 -10.76 5.45
CA LYS A 106 -26.85 -10.25 5.68
C LYS A 106 -26.85 -8.78 6.12
N GLN A 107 -25.78 -8.40 6.79
CA GLN A 107 -25.41 -7.04 7.17
C GLN A 107 -23.97 -6.82 6.72
N CYS A 108 -23.63 -5.59 6.38
CA CYS A 108 -22.26 -5.20 6.06
C CYS A 108 -21.53 -4.86 7.35
N MET A 109 -20.39 -5.50 7.58
CA MET A 109 -19.51 -5.25 8.73
C MET A 109 -18.20 -4.68 8.22
N GLN A 110 -17.64 -3.70 8.93
CA GLN A 110 -16.35 -3.13 8.55
C GLN A 110 -15.21 -4.04 9.02
N LEU A 111 -14.13 -4.17 8.24
CA LEU A 111 -12.99 -5.03 8.62
C LEU A 111 -12.32 -4.67 9.95
N THR A 112 -12.38 -3.38 10.29
CA THR A 112 -11.83 -2.79 11.51
C THR A 112 -12.79 -2.93 12.70
N GLU A 113 -14.02 -3.40 12.49
CA GLU A 113 -15.04 -3.51 13.54
C GLU A 113 -14.73 -4.64 14.52
N LEU A 114 -14.96 -4.36 15.82
CA LEU A 114 -14.84 -5.34 16.89
C LEU A 114 -15.91 -6.43 16.74
N GLN A 115 -15.48 -7.69 16.73
CA GLN A 115 -16.44 -8.78 16.79
C GLN A 115 -16.87 -9.07 18.24
N LEU A 116 -18.17 -8.96 18.49
CA LEU A 116 -18.79 -9.28 19.78
C LEU A 116 -19.46 -10.67 19.81
N MET A 117 -19.34 -11.45 18.72
CA MET A 117 -20.04 -12.73 18.57
C MET A 117 -19.28 -13.89 19.24
N GLN A 118 -20.06 -14.78 19.85
CA GLN A 118 -19.70 -15.89 20.75
C GLN A 118 -18.30 -16.50 20.57
N GLY A 119 -17.43 -16.27 21.56
CA GLY A 119 -16.18 -17.00 21.75
C GLY A 119 -14.91 -16.37 21.14
N SER A 120 -15.05 -15.38 20.26
CA SER A 120 -13.92 -14.65 19.68
C SER A 120 -13.70 -13.32 20.40
N TYR A 121 -13.36 -13.39 21.70
CA TYR A 121 -13.11 -12.19 22.49
C TYR A 121 -11.85 -11.47 22.02
N GLY A 122 -11.98 -10.20 21.66
CA GLY A 122 -10.85 -9.34 21.36
C GLY A 122 -10.31 -9.42 19.92
N ASN A 123 -10.98 -10.08 18.98
CA ASN A 123 -10.56 -10.09 17.57
C ASN A 123 -11.35 -9.06 16.73
N THR A 124 -10.72 -8.52 15.70
CA THR A 124 -11.42 -7.87 14.59
C THR A 124 -11.62 -8.86 13.45
N LEU A 125 -12.44 -8.47 12.46
CA LEU A 125 -12.55 -9.23 11.22
C LEU A 125 -11.17 -9.39 10.55
N LEU A 126 -10.42 -8.28 10.45
CA LEU A 126 -9.07 -8.29 9.88
C LEU A 126 -8.13 -9.31 10.55
N SER A 127 -8.07 -9.35 11.89
CA SER A 127 -7.16 -10.28 12.58
C SER A 127 -7.51 -11.75 12.33
N GLN A 128 -8.79 -12.07 12.14
CA GLN A 128 -9.23 -13.41 11.76
C GLN A 128 -8.83 -13.79 10.35
N TYR A 129 -8.98 -12.88 9.37
CA TYR A 129 -8.53 -13.15 8.01
C TYR A 129 -7.02 -13.33 7.94
N LEU A 130 -6.23 -12.48 8.60
CA LEU A 130 -4.79 -12.68 8.67
C LEU A 130 -4.48 -14.05 9.28
N LYS A 131 -5.06 -14.41 10.44
CA LYS A 131 -4.79 -15.69 11.08
C LYS A 131 -5.13 -16.89 10.19
N ALA A 132 -6.21 -16.81 9.41
CA ALA A 132 -6.62 -17.87 8.49
C ALA A 132 -5.72 -17.98 7.25
N TYR A 133 -5.12 -16.87 6.81
CA TYR A 133 -4.39 -16.78 5.54
C TYR A 133 -2.91 -16.42 5.67
N GLU A 134 -2.35 -16.29 6.88
CA GLU A 134 -0.98 -15.79 7.12
C GLU A 134 0.06 -16.50 6.24
N PHE A 135 0.05 -17.83 6.22
CA PHE A 135 0.97 -18.62 5.38
C PHE A 135 0.69 -18.46 3.88
N ALA A 136 -0.58 -18.49 3.47
CA ALA A 136 -0.92 -18.34 2.06
C ALA A 136 -0.60 -16.94 1.52
N LEU A 137 -0.71 -15.91 2.36
CA LEU A 137 -0.29 -14.55 2.06
C LEU A 137 1.23 -14.49 1.97
N PHE A 138 1.96 -15.07 2.92
CA PHE A 138 3.41 -15.13 2.87
C PHE A 138 3.92 -15.77 1.57
N ASP A 139 3.37 -16.92 1.19
CA ASP A 139 3.71 -17.60 -0.07
C ASP A 139 3.37 -16.73 -1.28
N PHE A 140 2.17 -16.13 -1.29
CA PHE A 140 1.74 -15.21 -2.35
C PHE A 140 2.74 -14.06 -2.53
N TYR A 141 3.12 -13.41 -1.44
CA TYR A 141 4.05 -12.28 -1.43
C TYR A 141 5.46 -12.69 -1.87
N ALA A 142 5.94 -13.87 -1.47
CA ALA A 142 7.20 -14.41 -1.97
C ALA A 142 7.17 -14.64 -3.50
N GLU A 143 6.09 -15.23 -4.03
CA GLU A 143 5.95 -15.45 -5.47
C GLU A 143 5.82 -14.13 -6.25
N MET A 144 5.11 -13.15 -5.69
CA MET A 144 5.00 -11.81 -6.27
C MET A 144 6.35 -11.08 -6.30
N PHE A 145 7.24 -11.32 -5.34
CA PHE A 145 8.61 -10.82 -5.36
C PHE A 145 9.41 -11.43 -6.52
N LEU A 146 9.33 -12.76 -6.71
CA LEU A 146 9.99 -13.44 -7.83
C LEU A 146 9.46 -13.00 -9.20
N LEU A 147 8.19 -12.60 -9.27
CA LEU A 147 7.62 -12.03 -10.50
C LEU A 147 8.26 -10.70 -10.91
N ASN A 148 8.88 -9.95 -10.00
CA ASN A 148 9.56 -8.70 -10.32
C ASN A 148 10.71 -8.92 -11.32
N ASP A 149 11.50 -9.99 -11.16
CA ASP A 149 12.59 -10.32 -12.08
C ASP A 149 12.08 -10.60 -13.49
N LYS A 150 10.94 -11.29 -13.60
CA LYS A 150 10.30 -11.57 -14.88
C LYS A 150 9.75 -10.29 -15.52
N LEU A 151 9.13 -9.41 -14.73
CA LEU A 151 8.68 -8.10 -15.19
C LEU A 151 9.86 -7.23 -15.67
N ALA A 152 10.98 -7.24 -14.95
CA ALA A 152 12.20 -6.54 -15.33
C ALA A 152 12.71 -7.03 -16.70
N LEU A 153 12.80 -8.35 -16.89
CA LEU A 153 13.21 -8.94 -18.17
C LEU A 153 12.30 -8.52 -19.31
N ILE A 154 10.98 -8.55 -19.12
CA ILE A 154 10.01 -8.14 -20.13
C ILE A 154 10.12 -6.64 -20.43
N GLN A 155 10.34 -5.81 -19.41
CA GLN A 155 10.53 -4.37 -19.57
C GLN A 155 11.73 -4.05 -20.48
N THR A 156 12.81 -4.85 -20.44
CA THR A 156 13.97 -4.65 -21.35
C THR A 156 13.66 -4.92 -22.82
N ILE A 157 12.62 -5.71 -23.13
CA ILE A 157 12.21 -6.01 -24.50
C ILE A 157 11.45 -4.82 -25.09
N ASN A 158 10.41 -4.35 -24.40
CA ASN A 158 9.65 -3.17 -24.80
C ASN A 158 8.87 -2.58 -23.62
N ALA A 159 9.48 -1.64 -22.90
CA ALA A 159 8.87 -0.99 -21.73
C ALA A 159 7.52 -0.32 -22.05
N SER A 160 7.39 0.28 -23.24
CA SER A 160 6.17 1.01 -23.63
C SER A 160 4.94 0.12 -23.80
N LYS A 161 5.13 -1.18 -24.06
CA LYS A 161 4.05 -2.13 -24.30
C LYS A 161 3.72 -3.02 -23.10
N LEU A 162 4.51 -2.94 -22.02
CA LEU A 162 4.30 -3.77 -20.83
C LEU A 162 2.95 -3.49 -20.15
N SER A 163 2.55 -2.23 -19.97
CA SER A 163 1.24 -1.91 -19.37
C SER A 163 0.07 -2.44 -20.21
N ASN A 164 0.17 -2.36 -21.55
CA ASN A 164 -0.84 -2.93 -22.46
C ASN A 164 -0.92 -4.46 -22.32
N TYR A 165 0.22 -5.12 -22.13
CA TYR A 165 0.26 -6.56 -21.91
C TYR A 165 -0.35 -6.96 -20.57
N LEU A 166 -0.04 -6.25 -19.48
CA LEU A 166 -0.70 -6.50 -18.19
C LEU A 166 -2.21 -6.23 -18.27
N ASN A 167 -2.63 -5.24 -19.06
CA ASN A 167 -4.04 -5.01 -19.32
C ASN A 167 -4.69 -6.18 -20.06
N TYR A 168 -4.01 -6.70 -21.09
CA TYR A 168 -4.44 -7.91 -21.79
C TYR A 168 -4.62 -9.07 -20.80
N LEU A 169 -3.60 -9.35 -19.98
CA LEU A 169 -3.66 -10.41 -18.97
C LEU A 169 -4.83 -10.23 -17.99
N SER A 170 -5.09 -9.00 -17.52
CA SER A 170 -6.22 -8.71 -16.63
C SER A 170 -7.61 -8.94 -17.25
N ASN A 171 -7.70 -9.07 -18.58
CA ASN A 171 -8.95 -9.32 -19.28
C ASN A 171 -9.12 -10.78 -19.73
N ILE A 172 -8.04 -11.56 -19.82
CA ILE A 172 -8.13 -12.98 -20.24
C ILE A 172 -8.74 -13.83 -19.13
N HIS A 173 -8.42 -13.52 -17.87
CA HIS A 173 -8.83 -14.31 -16.74
C HIS A 173 -9.54 -13.43 -15.71
N GLU A 174 -10.83 -13.70 -15.53
CA GLU A 174 -11.67 -12.85 -14.67
C GLU A 174 -11.49 -13.18 -13.19
N GLU A 175 -11.46 -14.46 -12.77
CA GLU A 175 -11.37 -14.81 -11.34
C GLU A 175 -10.59 -16.10 -11.03
N PHE A 176 -9.74 -16.04 -10.00
CA PHE A 176 -8.98 -17.17 -9.46
C PHE A 176 -9.57 -17.65 -8.13
N LYS A 177 -9.51 -18.97 -7.90
CA LYS A 177 -10.04 -19.60 -6.68
C LYS A 177 -9.09 -19.50 -5.49
N THR A 178 -7.78 -19.48 -5.77
CA THR A 178 -6.74 -19.44 -4.74
C THR A 178 -5.62 -18.50 -5.15
N LEU A 179 -4.90 -17.93 -4.16
CA LEU A 179 -3.72 -17.09 -4.42
C LEU A 179 -2.67 -17.86 -5.22
N LYS A 180 -2.45 -19.14 -4.89
CA LYS A 180 -1.52 -20.00 -5.62
C LYS A 180 -1.90 -20.17 -7.10
N SER A 181 -3.18 -20.39 -7.41
CA SER A 181 -3.61 -20.51 -8.82
C SER A 181 -3.37 -19.23 -9.61
N LEU A 182 -3.50 -18.06 -8.98
CA LEU A 182 -3.17 -16.78 -9.60
C LEU A 182 -1.65 -16.67 -9.83
N THR A 183 -0.83 -16.91 -8.82
CA THR A 183 0.63 -16.72 -8.93
C THR A 183 1.26 -17.71 -9.90
N ASP A 184 0.79 -18.96 -9.92
CA ASP A 184 1.24 -19.97 -10.88
C ASP A 184 0.91 -19.51 -12.32
N TRP A 185 -0.32 -19.04 -12.56
CA TRP A 185 -0.74 -18.51 -13.86
C TRP A 185 0.05 -17.27 -14.27
N LEU A 186 0.25 -16.30 -13.37
CA LEU A 186 1.09 -15.12 -13.63
C LEU A 186 2.52 -15.54 -13.96
N GLY A 187 3.05 -16.55 -13.27
CA GLY A 187 4.37 -17.10 -13.52
C GLY A 187 4.55 -17.70 -14.91
N GLU A 188 3.49 -18.27 -15.48
CA GLU A 188 3.45 -18.81 -16.85
C GLU A 188 3.24 -17.72 -17.92
N GLN A 189 2.39 -16.73 -17.63
CA GLN A 189 2.07 -15.66 -18.58
C GLN A 189 3.12 -14.55 -18.63
N ILE A 190 3.73 -14.19 -17.51
CA ILE A 190 4.75 -13.14 -17.44
C ILE A 190 6.10 -13.75 -17.79
N THR A 191 6.30 -14.05 -19.09
CA THR A 191 7.57 -14.53 -19.62
C THR A 191 7.97 -13.75 -20.90
N PRO A 192 9.28 -13.67 -21.22
CA PRO A 192 9.76 -13.07 -22.46
C PRO A 192 9.12 -13.64 -23.73
N ALA A 193 8.85 -14.94 -23.76
CA ALA A 193 8.24 -15.61 -24.91
C ALA A 193 6.79 -15.16 -25.11
N LYS A 194 5.96 -15.26 -24.06
CA LYS A 194 4.54 -14.85 -24.12
C LYS A 194 4.37 -13.36 -24.42
N PHE A 195 5.26 -12.52 -23.90
CA PHE A 195 5.26 -11.10 -24.24
C PHE A 195 5.60 -10.85 -25.72
N LYS A 196 6.62 -11.56 -26.27
CA LYS A 196 6.93 -11.47 -27.71
C LYS A 196 5.78 -11.97 -28.57
N ASP A 197 5.10 -13.04 -28.15
CA ASP A 197 3.90 -13.54 -28.85
C ASP A 197 2.81 -12.46 -28.89
N PHE A 198 2.57 -11.78 -27.76
CA PHE A 198 1.65 -10.64 -27.70
C PHE A 198 2.07 -9.47 -28.63
N LEU A 199 3.35 -9.11 -28.65
CA LEU A 199 3.86 -8.05 -29.54
C LEU A 199 3.74 -8.39 -31.02
N ASN A 200 3.75 -9.68 -31.36
CA ASN A 200 3.62 -10.17 -32.73
C ASN A 200 2.16 -10.39 -33.15
N ASP A 201 1.18 -10.14 -32.26
CA ASP A 201 -0.25 -10.21 -32.56
C ASP A 201 -0.92 -8.82 -32.41
N PRO A 202 -1.03 -8.06 -33.52
CA PRO A 202 -1.66 -6.74 -33.52
C PRO A 202 -3.12 -6.74 -33.04
N THR A 203 -3.82 -7.87 -33.17
CA THR A 203 -5.22 -7.99 -32.77
C THR A 203 -5.34 -8.00 -31.26
N LEU A 204 -4.47 -8.75 -30.58
CA LEU A 204 -4.42 -8.78 -29.11
C LEU A 204 -4.01 -7.42 -28.54
N GLU A 205 -3.02 -6.77 -29.15
CA GLU A 205 -2.56 -5.46 -28.74
C GLU A 205 -3.67 -4.40 -28.87
N TYR A 206 -4.38 -4.40 -30.00
CA TYR A 206 -5.52 -3.50 -30.23
C TYR A 206 -6.63 -3.74 -29.21
N LYS A 207 -7.07 -5.01 -29.03
CA LYS A 207 -8.10 -5.37 -28.04
C LYS A 207 -7.72 -4.91 -26.64
N ALA A 208 -6.46 -5.10 -26.23
CA ALA A 208 -5.97 -4.68 -24.94
C ALA A 208 -6.03 -3.16 -24.75
N THR A 209 -5.63 -2.40 -25.77
CA THR A 209 -5.62 -0.92 -25.72
C THR A 209 -7.04 -0.36 -25.70
N VAL A 210 -7.91 -0.87 -26.56
CA VAL A 210 -9.32 -0.47 -26.66
C VAL A 210 -10.08 -0.78 -25.38
N ASN A 211 -9.93 -2.00 -24.84
CA ASN A 211 -10.58 -2.37 -23.59
C ASN A 211 -10.11 -1.51 -22.42
N ALA A 212 -8.82 -1.13 -22.35
CA ALA A 212 -8.35 -0.19 -21.33
C ALA A 212 -9.11 1.14 -21.41
N TYR A 213 -9.20 1.71 -22.60
CA TYR A 213 -9.83 3.00 -22.83
C TYR A 213 -11.33 3.00 -22.47
N PHE A 214 -12.06 1.97 -22.89
CA PHE A 214 -13.52 1.93 -22.72
C PHE A 214 -13.99 1.39 -21.35
N LYS A 215 -13.23 0.49 -20.72
CA LYS A 215 -13.54 -0.02 -19.37
C LYS A 215 -13.47 1.09 -18.32
N ASP A 216 -12.51 2.01 -18.47
CA ASP A 216 -12.40 3.18 -17.60
C ASP A 216 -13.55 4.19 -17.79
N GLN A 217 -14.25 4.14 -18.94
CA GLN A 217 -15.41 4.99 -19.22
C GLN A 217 -16.76 4.34 -18.89
N ASN A 218 -16.79 3.12 -18.32
CA ASN A 218 -18.02 2.34 -18.12
C ASN A 218 -18.83 2.09 -19.42
N VAL A 219 -18.16 2.08 -20.58
CA VAL A 219 -18.81 1.84 -21.87
C VAL A 219 -18.47 0.42 -22.35
N ASN A 220 -19.39 -0.54 -22.14
CA ASN A 220 -19.25 -1.90 -22.67
C ASN A 220 -19.59 -1.94 -24.17
N LEU A 221 -18.58 -1.79 -25.04
CA LEU A 221 -18.77 -1.80 -26.50
C LEU A 221 -18.39 -3.12 -27.20
N LEU A 222 -17.87 -4.13 -26.49
CA LEU A 222 -17.22 -5.29 -27.12
C LEU A 222 -17.83 -6.67 -26.81
N ALA A 223 -19.11 -6.73 -26.42
CA ALA A 223 -19.83 -8.00 -26.28
C ALA A 223 -20.41 -8.56 -27.60
N SER A 224 -20.15 -7.93 -28.76
CA SER A 224 -20.54 -8.48 -30.07
C SER A 224 -19.29 -8.79 -30.89
N GLU A 225 -19.06 -10.08 -31.13
CA GLU A 225 -18.14 -10.55 -32.17
C GLU A 225 -18.50 -9.89 -33.52
N PRO A 226 -17.52 -9.43 -34.30
CA PRO A 226 -17.79 -8.76 -35.56
C PRO A 226 -17.99 -9.77 -36.71
N ASP A 227 -18.88 -10.75 -36.56
CA ASP A 227 -19.06 -11.81 -37.58
C ASP A 227 -20.37 -11.72 -38.36
N SER A 228 -21.13 -10.61 -38.29
CA SER A 228 -22.36 -10.49 -39.10
C SER A 228 -22.77 -9.09 -39.59
N ALA A 229 -22.00 -8.03 -39.37
CA ALA A 229 -22.48 -6.66 -39.61
C ALA A 229 -21.94 -5.95 -40.87
N TRP A 230 -21.17 -6.61 -41.75
CA TRP A 230 -20.72 -6.01 -43.02
C TRP A 230 -21.59 -6.42 -44.23
N GLN A 231 -22.91 -6.40 -44.07
CA GLN A 231 -23.80 -6.14 -45.20
C GLN A 231 -24.14 -4.66 -45.19
N ILE A 232 -23.22 -3.86 -45.74
CA ILE A 232 -23.51 -2.46 -46.07
C ILE A 232 -24.38 -2.49 -47.32
N ASP A 233 -25.65 -2.13 -47.12
CA ASP A 233 -26.56 -1.75 -48.19
C ASP A 233 -26.04 -0.46 -48.85
N ASP A 234 -25.95 -0.48 -50.17
CA ASP A 234 -25.21 0.46 -51.02
C ASP A 234 -25.96 1.79 -51.24
N GLN A 235 -26.76 2.22 -50.25
CA GLN A 235 -27.59 3.42 -50.32
C GLN A 235 -27.36 4.35 -49.14
N GLN A 236 -26.19 4.99 -49.08
CA GLN A 236 -26.08 6.36 -48.56
C GLN A 236 -24.75 7.01 -48.95
N ARG A 237 -24.50 7.04 -50.27
CA ARG A 237 -23.57 7.97 -50.88
C ARG A 237 -24.34 9.25 -51.19
N TYR A 238 -24.43 10.20 -50.26
CA TYR A 238 -24.61 11.65 -50.53
C TYR A 238 -24.65 12.46 -49.23
N LEU A 239 -23.87 13.55 -49.21
CA LEU A 239 -23.80 14.64 -48.22
C LEU A 239 -23.00 14.26 -46.96
N SER A 240 -21.89 14.88 -46.59
CA SER A 240 -21.37 16.22 -46.90
C SER A 240 -19.86 16.24 -46.64
N GLU A 241 -19.09 16.67 -47.63
CA GLU A 241 -17.75 17.21 -47.43
C GLU A 241 -17.92 18.55 -46.67
N ASP A 242 -17.36 18.65 -45.46
CA ASP A 242 -16.86 19.95 -45.04
C ASP A 242 -15.69 19.84 -44.05
N LYS A 243 -14.87 20.88 -44.12
CA LYS A 243 -13.49 21.04 -43.66
C LYS A 243 -13.28 20.88 -42.15
N MET A 244 -12.13 20.30 -41.77
CA MET A 244 -11.33 20.67 -40.59
C MET A 244 -9.91 20.12 -40.80
N GLU A 245 -8.98 20.92 -41.31
CA GLU A 245 -8.06 21.80 -40.58
C GLU A 245 -7.00 21.04 -39.77
N LYS A 246 -5.76 21.09 -40.26
CA LYS A 246 -4.56 20.48 -39.71
C LYS A 246 -4.15 21.21 -38.42
N GLY A 247 -4.23 20.53 -37.29
CA GLY A 247 -3.48 20.90 -36.08
C GLY A 247 -2.18 20.10 -36.01
N GLU A 248 -1.04 20.80 -36.10
CA GLU A 248 0.26 20.26 -35.71
C GLU A 248 0.27 20.01 -34.19
N VAL A 249 0.60 18.78 -33.78
CA VAL A 249 0.86 18.44 -32.39
C VAL A 249 2.36 18.32 -32.22
N GLU A 250 2.92 19.30 -31.52
CA GLU A 250 4.29 19.36 -31.03
C GLU A 250 4.52 18.21 -30.04
N LYS A 251 5.56 17.41 -30.28
CA LYS A 251 5.95 16.25 -29.48
C LYS A 251 7.12 16.62 -28.58
N ASP A 252 6.85 16.94 -27.33
CA ASP A 252 7.87 16.89 -26.28
C ASP A 252 7.86 15.48 -25.67
N ALA A 253 8.68 14.61 -26.27
CA ALA A 253 8.96 13.28 -25.74
C ALA A 253 9.94 13.41 -24.56
N MET A 254 9.47 13.08 -23.37
CA MET A 254 10.27 12.96 -22.15
C MET A 254 11.18 11.72 -22.26
N ASP A 255 12.48 11.92 -22.05
CA ASP A 255 13.55 10.92 -22.18
C ASP A 255 13.42 9.80 -21.13
N PRO A 256 13.21 8.52 -21.54
CA PRO A 256 13.01 7.41 -20.62
C PRO A 256 14.31 6.78 -20.08
N THR A 257 15.47 7.43 -20.20
CA THR A 257 16.77 6.84 -19.83
C THR A 257 17.28 7.17 -18.41
N GLN A 258 16.48 7.77 -17.53
CA GLN A 258 16.88 7.91 -16.12
C GLN A 258 16.80 6.56 -15.38
N SER A 259 17.92 5.84 -15.40
CA SER A 259 18.17 4.63 -14.61
C SER A 259 18.21 4.98 -13.12
N TRP A 260 17.24 4.49 -12.35
CA TRP A 260 17.32 4.52 -10.90
C TRP A 260 18.18 3.35 -10.44
N ILE A 261 19.33 3.68 -9.84
CA ILE A 261 20.18 2.73 -9.14
C ILE A 261 19.35 2.15 -7.99
N VAL A 262 19.06 0.85 -8.08
CA VAL A 262 18.44 0.09 -6.99
C VAL A 262 19.51 -0.05 -5.90
N GLY A 263 19.45 0.85 -4.92
CA GLY A 263 20.24 0.76 -3.69
C GLY A 263 19.79 -0.46 -2.89
N GLU A 264 20.66 -1.46 -2.87
CA GLU A 264 20.57 -2.70 -2.11
C GLU A 264 20.70 -2.38 -0.61
N LEU A 265 19.61 -2.54 0.15
CA LEU A 265 19.63 -2.60 1.62
C LEU A 265 18.49 -3.53 2.07
N VAL A 266 18.77 -4.83 1.95
CA VAL A 266 17.95 -5.89 2.56
C VAL A 266 18.32 -5.94 4.04
N HIS A 267 17.53 -5.30 4.90
CA HIS A 267 17.56 -5.56 6.33
C HIS A 267 16.79 -6.85 6.63
N SER A 268 17.37 -7.70 7.49
CA SER A 268 16.76 -8.95 7.97
C SER A 268 15.44 -8.66 8.70
N PRO A 269 14.40 -9.52 8.54
CA PRO A 269 13.09 -9.37 9.18
C PRO A 269 13.16 -9.07 10.69
N ASP A 270 14.14 -9.62 11.40
CA ASP A 270 14.25 -9.53 12.85
C ASP A 270 14.45 -8.10 13.39
N GLN A 271 15.00 -7.18 12.59
CA GLN A 271 15.25 -5.81 13.04
C GLN A 271 13.97 -4.96 13.11
N TYR A 272 12.97 -5.25 12.27
CA TYR A 272 11.70 -4.52 12.28
C TYR A 272 10.84 -4.92 13.48
N TRP A 273 10.75 -6.23 13.77
CA TRP A 273 9.93 -6.78 14.85
C TRP A 273 10.37 -6.35 16.27
N GLN A 274 11.65 -6.02 16.47
CA GLN A 274 12.15 -5.59 17.77
C GLN A 274 11.90 -4.10 18.03
N SER A 275 11.98 -3.26 16.99
CA SER A 275 11.80 -1.81 17.12
C SER A 275 10.37 -1.37 17.46
N ALA A 276 9.36 -2.16 17.11
CA ALA A 276 7.96 -1.89 17.42
C ALA A 276 7.63 -2.07 18.93
N ASN A 277 8.39 -2.90 19.64
CA ASN A 277 8.18 -3.19 21.06
C ASN A 277 8.91 -2.22 22.01
N ASP A 278 9.82 -1.41 21.49
CA ASP A 278 10.67 -0.51 22.29
C ASP A 278 10.11 0.92 22.42
N VAL A 279 8.90 1.20 21.92
CA VAL A 279 8.22 2.47 22.19
C VAL A 279 7.71 2.44 23.63
N PRO A 280 8.19 3.32 24.54
CA PRO A 280 7.73 3.33 25.92
C PRO A 280 6.21 3.57 25.96
N GLN A 281 5.45 2.60 26.51
CA GLN A 281 3.99 2.63 26.60
C GLN A 281 3.42 3.87 27.34
N GLU A 282 4.26 4.64 28.03
CA GLU A 282 3.87 5.86 28.76
C GLU A 282 3.85 7.13 27.87
N SER A 283 4.24 7.08 26.60
CA SER A 283 4.20 8.23 25.68
C SER A 283 2.92 8.34 24.83
N ILE A 284 1.98 7.39 24.94
CA ILE A 284 0.68 7.42 24.23
C ILE A 284 -0.34 8.30 24.99
N ASN A 285 0.13 9.38 25.63
CA ASN A 285 -0.75 10.47 26.01
C ASN A 285 -0.80 11.41 24.81
N TRP A 286 -1.79 11.18 23.95
CA TRP A 286 -2.21 12.03 22.83
C TRP A 286 -1.06 12.52 21.95
N LEU A 287 -0.68 11.68 20.97
CA LEU A 287 -0.10 12.18 19.73
C LEU A 287 -1.09 13.17 19.11
N SER A 288 -0.93 14.48 19.38
CA SER A 288 -1.60 15.50 18.56
C SER A 288 -0.90 15.48 17.20
N LEU A 289 -1.30 14.53 16.37
CA LEU A 289 -0.94 14.54 14.96
C LEU A 289 -1.52 15.86 14.42
N LYS A 290 -0.62 16.79 14.12
CA LYS A 290 -1.00 18.05 13.50
C LYS A 290 -0.89 17.86 12.00
N GLU A 291 -1.90 18.32 11.29
CA GLU A 291 -1.82 18.45 9.83
C GLU A 291 -0.80 19.54 9.51
N VAL A 292 0.11 19.21 8.60
CA VAL A 292 1.14 20.13 8.14
C VAL A 292 1.10 20.16 6.63
N TYR A 293 1.16 21.38 6.09
CA TYR A 293 1.20 21.63 4.67
C TYR A 293 2.65 21.84 4.24
N PHE A 294 3.09 21.06 3.26
CA PHE A 294 4.42 21.20 2.68
C PHE A 294 4.31 21.92 1.34
N ASP A 295 4.89 23.12 1.28
CA ASP A 295 5.06 23.89 0.04
C ASP A 295 6.47 23.67 -0.47
N THR A 296 6.68 22.53 -1.13
CA THR A 296 7.99 22.08 -1.56
C THR A 296 8.07 21.99 -3.07
N LYS A 297 9.22 22.44 -3.58
CA LYS A 297 9.63 22.10 -4.94
C LYS A 297 9.81 20.60 -5.07
N ILE A 298 9.71 20.11 -6.31
CA ILE A 298 10.04 18.73 -6.65
C ILE A 298 11.49 18.46 -6.22
N TRP A 299 11.76 17.26 -5.68
CA TRP A 299 13.06 16.85 -5.12
C TRP A 299 14.27 17.26 -5.96
N GLU A 300 14.18 17.09 -7.28
CA GLU A 300 15.26 17.40 -8.23
C GLU A 300 15.66 18.89 -8.24
N GLU A 301 14.73 19.79 -7.97
CA GLU A 301 15.00 21.21 -7.84
C GLU A 301 15.47 21.56 -6.42
N ALA A 302 14.88 20.92 -5.41
CA ALA A 302 15.19 21.19 -4.02
C ALA A 302 16.64 20.82 -3.66
N LYS A 303 17.12 19.66 -4.14
CA LYS A 303 18.49 19.17 -3.85
C LYS A 303 19.61 20.01 -4.47
N GLN A 304 19.29 20.85 -5.46
CA GLN A 304 20.27 21.75 -6.09
C GLN A 304 20.52 23.00 -5.24
N ALA A 305 19.61 23.32 -4.32
CA ALA A 305 19.81 24.42 -3.40
C ALA A 305 20.85 24.04 -2.34
N GLY A 306 21.89 24.85 -2.20
CA GLY A 306 22.89 24.64 -1.15
C GLY A 306 22.25 24.78 0.24
N VAL A 307 22.47 23.79 1.10
CA VAL A 307 21.97 23.76 2.48
C VAL A 307 22.95 24.47 3.40
N VAL A 308 22.47 25.38 4.24
CA VAL A 308 23.27 26.07 5.27
C VAL A 308 22.71 25.88 6.68
N VAL A 309 23.54 26.15 7.69
CA VAL A 309 23.11 26.10 9.10
C VAL A 309 21.97 27.08 9.35
N GLY A 310 20.90 26.60 9.99
CA GLY A 310 19.67 27.35 10.22
C GLY A 310 18.56 27.09 9.20
N ASP A 311 18.86 26.46 8.07
CA ASP A 311 17.82 26.09 7.09
C ASP A 311 16.87 25.02 7.64
N THR A 312 15.61 25.09 7.20
CA THR A 312 14.66 24.00 7.37
C THR A 312 14.84 23.01 6.24
N VAL A 313 15.10 21.76 6.58
CA VAL A 313 15.41 20.69 5.63
C VAL A 313 14.54 19.47 5.86
N CYS A 314 14.32 18.73 4.78
CA CYS A 314 13.59 17.46 4.76
C CYS A 314 14.50 16.37 4.19
N SER A 315 14.46 15.17 4.77
CA SER A 315 15.16 14.01 4.23
C SER A 315 14.31 13.28 3.18
N TYR A 316 14.95 12.72 2.16
CA TYR A 316 14.28 12.06 1.05
C TYR A 316 13.97 10.59 1.35
N GLN A 317 14.92 9.85 1.92
CA GLN A 317 14.76 8.43 2.24
C GLN A 317 13.67 8.23 3.30
N ASP A 318 13.79 8.92 4.44
CA ASP A 318 13.02 8.58 5.65
C ASP A 318 11.97 9.63 6.02
N ASN A 319 11.83 10.68 5.22
CA ASN A 319 10.85 11.75 5.43
C ASN A 319 10.99 12.41 6.81
N TYR A 320 12.20 12.61 7.32
CA TYR A 320 12.44 13.46 8.49
C TYR A 320 12.41 14.92 8.08
N PHE A 321 12.10 15.80 9.03
CA PHE A 321 12.29 17.22 8.84
C PHE A 321 12.76 17.90 10.12
N GLY A 322 13.47 19.02 9.95
CA GLY A 322 14.00 19.77 11.07
C GLY A 322 14.88 20.92 10.61
N VAL A 323 15.70 21.42 11.53
CA VAL A 323 16.57 22.57 11.29
C VAL A 323 18.02 22.13 11.30
N VAL A 324 18.78 22.59 10.31
CA VAL A 324 20.22 22.30 10.23
C VAL A 324 20.93 22.94 11.43
N SER A 325 21.59 22.09 12.22
CA SER A 325 22.34 22.49 13.40
C SER A 325 23.85 22.62 13.12
N GLU A 326 24.41 21.70 12.33
CA GLU A 326 25.83 21.68 11.93
C GLU A 326 25.92 21.15 10.49
N SER A 327 26.93 21.60 9.74
CA SER A 327 27.17 21.17 8.37
C SER A 327 28.67 20.89 8.19
N ASN A 328 28.96 19.69 7.68
CA ASN A 328 30.29 19.24 7.27
C ASN A 328 30.24 18.87 5.77
N ASP A 329 31.40 18.66 5.15
CA ASP A 329 31.51 18.40 3.69
C ASP A 329 30.76 17.13 3.19
N ARG A 330 30.37 16.22 4.09
CA ARG A 330 29.71 14.94 3.73
C ARG A 330 28.39 14.70 4.46
N GLU A 331 28.22 15.30 5.62
CA GLU A 331 27.09 15.04 6.51
C GLU A 331 26.58 16.35 7.07
N ILE A 332 25.27 16.42 7.27
CA ILE A 332 24.61 17.54 7.91
C ILE A 332 23.90 17.01 9.14
N SER A 333 24.17 17.65 10.28
CA SER A 333 23.45 17.36 11.50
C SER A 333 22.18 18.21 11.56
N VAL A 334 21.04 17.56 11.64
CA VAL A 334 19.73 18.18 11.71
C VAL A 334 19.16 17.96 13.11
N PHE A 335 18.68 19.03 13.73
CA PHE A 335 17.80 18.92 14.89
C PHE A 335 16.40 18.57 14.35
N VAL A 336 16.10 17.27 14.34
CA VAL A 336 14.86 16.71 13.80
C VAL A 336 13.71 17.12 14.70
N GLN A 337 12.70 17.75 14.10
CA GLN A 337 11.47 18.22 14.75
C GLN A 337 10.32 17.24 14.55
N GLY A 338 10.38 16.43 13.49
CA GLY A 338 9.39 15.42 13.24
C GLY A 338 9.75 14.51 12.07
N GLN A 339 8.91 13.50 11.89
CA GLN A 339 8.96 12.60 10.75
C GLN A 339 7.59 12.52 10.11
N GLY A 340 7.54 12.70 8.79
CA GLY A 340 6.34 12.51 8.00
C GLY A 340 5.77 11.10 8.17
N ARG A 341 4.48 11.05 8.47
CA ARG A 341 3.69 9.84 8.67
C ARG A 341 2.35 10.01 7.98
N THR A 342 1.68 8.89 7.73
CA THR A 342 0.25 8.92 7.44
C THR A 342 -0.47 7.97 8.39
N ILE A 343 -1.72 8.29 8.69
CA ILE A 343 -2.60 7.38 9.42
C ILE A 343 -3.37 6.59 8.38
N ARG A 344 -3.26 5.27 8.45
CA ARG A 344 -4.05 4.36 7.62
C ARG A 344 -4.52 3.24 8.51
N ASP A 345 -5.82 2.99 8.56
CA ASP A 345 -6.38 1.92 9.39
C ASP A 345 -6.10 2.08 10.90
N GLY A 346 -6.04 3.32 11.36
CA GLY A 346 -5.65 3.63 12.75
C GLY A 346 -4.19 3.30 13.08
N LEU A 347 -3.38 2.92 12.08
CA LEU A 347 -1.95 2.73 12.21
C LEU A 347 -1.20 3.98 11.75
N ILE A 348 -0.09 4.27 12.41
CA ILE A 348 0.88 5.26 11.95
C ILE A 348 1.86 4.53 11.04
N ILE A 349 1.74 4.74 9.73
CA ILE A 349 2.63 4.13 8.74
C ILE A 349 3.65 5.14 8.21
N MET A 350 4.82 4.64 7.80
CA MET A 350 5.85 5.46 7.17
C MET A 350 5.39 5.92 5.79
N LEU A 351 5.72 7.16 5.46
CA LEU A 351 5.50 7.69 4.11
C LEU A 351 6.50 7.08 3.11
N PRO A 352 6.13 6.97 1.82
CA PRO A 352 7.07 6.57 0.78
C PRO A 352 8.21 7.59 0.66
N ARG A 353 9.37 7.15 0.13
CA ARG A 353 10.53 8.02 -0.12
C ARG A 353 10.12 9.25 -0.95
N GLY A 354 10.56 10.42 -0.52
CA GLY A 354 10.29 11.69 -1.20
C GLY A 354 8.88 12.25 -0.98
N ALA A 355 8.06 11.68 -0.10
CA ALA A 355 6.70 12.17 0.16
C ALA A 355 6.65 13.61 0.69
N LEU A 356 7.69 14.06 1.40
CA LEU A 356 7.78 15.47 1.81
C LEU A 356 8.05 16.43 0.64
N PHE A 357 8.33 15.93 -0.56
CA PHE A 357 8.57 16.71 -1.77
C PHE A 357 7.44 16.57 -2.80
N THR A 358 6.30 15.99 -2.41
CA THR A 358 5.07 15.99 -3.24
C THR A 358 4.26 17.25 -2.95
N PRO A 359 4.05 18.13 -3.97
CA PRO A 359 3.26 19.34 -3.82
C PRO A 359 1.85 19.04 -3.29
N GLU A 360 1.31 19.97 -2.49
CA GLU A 360 -0.09 19.96 -2.02
C GLU A 360 -0.48 18.72 -1.18
N SER A 361 0.50 17.97 -0.66
CA SER A 361 0.22 16.85 0.23
C SER A 361 -0.11 17.33 1.64
N THR A 362 -1.27 16.94 2.16
CA THR A 362 -1.58 17.07 3.58
C THR A 362 -1.00 15.85 4.28
N LEU A 363 0.00 16.08 5.14
CA LEU A 363 0.70 15.01 5.83
C LEU A 363 0.50 15.14 7.34
N THR A 364 0.49 14.00 8.01
CA THR A 364 0.62 13.95 9.47
C THR A 364 2.10 13.78 9.82
N PHE A 365 2.51 14.12 11.03
CA PHE A 365 3.88 13.85 11.47
C PHE A 365 3.95 13.35 12.89
N LEU A 366 4.95 12.52 13.15
CA LEU A 366 5.35 12.10 14.48
C LEU A 366 6.35 13.13 15.02
N PRO A 367 6.04 13.88 16.10
CA PRO A 367 6.99 14.82 16.68
C PRO A 367 8.21 14.07 17.24
N ILE A 368 9.39 14.58 16.90
CA ILE A 368 10.69 14.06 17.34
C ILE A 368 11.51 15.26 17.82
N ALA A 369 12.34 15.09 18.85
CA ALA A 369 13.19 16.15 19.37
C ALA A 369 14.59 15.61 19.61
N THR A 370 15.30 15.27 18.53
CA THR A 370 16.64 14.69 18.61
C THR A 370 17.55 15.18 17.48
N LYS A 371 18.86 15.12 17.70
CA LYS A 371 19.86 15.44 16.69
C LYS A 371 20.17 14.17 15.89
N MET A 372 20.07 14.24 14.57
CA MET A 372 20.42 13.14 13.66
C MET A 372 21.39 13.66 12.59
N ASN A 373 22.21 12.76 12.05
CA ASN A 373 23.12 13.07 10.94
C ASN A 373 22.57 12.45 9.66
N PHE A 374 22.54 13.24 8.59
CA PHE A 374 22.10 12.81 7.27
C PHE A 374 23.22 13.03 6.25
N ALA A 375 23.30 12.17 5.25
CA ALA A 375 24.15 12.39 4.08
C ALA A 375 23.62 13.61 3.31
N ILE A 376 24.53 14.46 2.80
CA ILE A 376 24.14 15.72 2.15
C ILE A 376 23.24 15.53 0.92
N ASP A 377 23.33 14.37 0.26
CA ASP A 377 22.53 13.98 -0.90
C ASP A 377 21.15 13.44 -0.54
N ASP A 378 20.87 13.18 0.74
CA ASP A 378 19.55 12.74 1.24
C ASP A 378 18.69 13.90 1.76
N ILE A 379 19.19 15.13 1.77
CA ILE A 379 18.48 16.28 2.34
C ILE A 379 18.38 17.43 1.36
N ALA A 380 17.26 18.13 1.43
CA ALA A 380 17.04 19.34 0.68
C ALA A 380 16.21 20.34 1.50
N ILE A 381 16.31 21.62 1.13
CA ILE A 381 15.51 22.68 1.73
C ILE A 381 14.03 22.41 1.46
N CYS A 382 13.20 22.56 2.49
CA CYS A 382 11.75 22.41 2.39
C CYS A 382 11.02 23.47 3.23
N THR A 383 9.80 23.82 2.82
CA THR A 383 8.95 24.77 3.55
C THR A 383 7.86 24.01 4.28
N ILE A 384 7.75 24.25 5.58
CA ILE A 384 6.81 23.59 6.46
C ILE A 384 5.83 24.62 6.99
N ASN A 385 4.61 24.60 6.48
CA ASN A 385 3.53 25.46 6.95
C ASN A 385 2.69 24.67 7.95
N LEU A 386 2.86 24.97 9.23
CA LEU A 386 1.97 24.48 10.27
C LEU A 386 0.61 25.16 10.04
N GLY A 387 -0.43 24.39 9.72
CA GLY A 387 -1.79 24.92 9.62
C GLY A 387 -2.13 25.68 10.91
N GLN A 388 -2.45 26.97 10.78
CA GLN A 388 -2.80 27.83 11.91
C GLN A 388 -4.18 27.50 12.49
#